data_AF-A0A0B2QSB1-F1
#
_entry.id   AF-A0A0B2QSB1-F1
#
_cell.length_a   1.000
_cell.length_b   1.000
_cell.length_c   1.000
_cell.angle_alpha   90.00
_cell.angle_beta   90.00
_cell.angle_gamma   90.00
#
_symmetry.space_group_name_H-M   'P 1'
#
loop_
_entity.id
_entity.type
_entity.pdbx_description
1 polymer ?
#
loop_
_entity_poly.entity_id
_entity_poly.type
_entity_poly.pdbx_seq_one_letter_code
_entity_poly.pdbx_strand_id
1 'polypeptide(L)'
;MSGLPSSETFRVYGTIKNTRLTILIDSGSTHNFLQARVAQFLNLPVETTRPLRVLIGNGSVLDCNQHCPDTQLSIQGHSFPSTFGINPSQVYNYTATPPVVASQTTNDTKAYRLAFNSTVHVVLQDTGAIAPKSLPVHLHGFNFSVVGSGVGNYDPKTNQNNFNLVDPVERNTIGVPTGGWIAFRFRADNPGVWFFHCHFEVHITGGLKMIFLVHTNKGRPSYA
;
A
#
# COMPACT_ATOMS: atom_id res chain seq x y z
N MET A 1 -1.08 17.40 23.76
CA MET A 1 -2.42 16.80 23.60
C MET A 1 -2.32 15.80 22.46
N SER A 2 -2.55 14.52 22.75
CA SER A 2 -2.31 13.38 21.86
C SER A 2 -3.29 13.35 20.68
N GLY A 3 -2.77 13.32 19.44
CA GLY A 3 -3.56 13.29 18.20
C GLY A 3 -3.51 11.92 17.51
N LEU A 4 -4.68 11.47 17.04
CA LEU A 4 -4.95 10.17 16.42
C LEU A 4 -4.56 10.13 14.91
N PRO A 5 -3.96 9.05 14.37
CA PRO A 5 -3.56 8.94 12.95
C PRO A 5 -4.43 7.96 12.12
N SER A 6 -4.62 8.21 10.81
CA SER A 6 -4.82 7.22 9.71
C SER A 6 -4.87 7.97 8.35
N SER A 7 -4.36 7.44 7.21
CA SER A 7 -4.51 6.10 6.62
C SER A 7 -3.27 5.41 6.03
N GLU A 8 -3.35 4.07 5.92
CA GLU A 8 -2.23 3.15 6.21
C GLU A 8 -2.15 1.89 5.29
N THR A 9 -2.53 1.95 4.01
CA THR A 9 -2.48 0.75 3.13
C THR A 9 -1.73 0.97 1.80
N PHE A 10 -0.75 0.10 1.49
CA PHE A 10 0.01 0.06 0.24
C PHE A 10 -0.35 -1.17 -0.62
N ARG A 11 -0.31 -1.03 -1.95
CA ARG A 11 -0.65 -2.12 -2.89
C ARG A 11 0.59 -2.64 -3.62
N VAL A 12 0.86 -3.94 -3.53
CA VAL A 12 1.90 -4.63 -4.32
C VAL A 12 1.32 -5.78 -5.12
N TYR A 13 2.07 -6.25 -6.12
CA TYR A 13 1.77 -7.50 -6.81
C TYR A 13 2.64 -8.62 -6.27
N GLY A 14 2.06 -9.81 -6.17
CA GLY A 14 2.80 -11.04 -5.87
C GLY A 14 2.09 -12.24 -6.46
N THR A 15 2.55 -13.44 -6.13
CA THR A 15 2.00 -14.69 -6.66
C THR A 15 1.81 -15.72 -5.56
N ILE A 16 0.73 -16.50 -5.67
CA ILE A 16 0.52 -17.75 -4.92
C ILE A 16 0.22 -18.83 -5.97
N LYS A 17 0.89 -19.99 -5.90
CA LYS A 17 0.79 -21.07 -6.92
C LYS A 17 0.87 -20.52 -8.37
N ASN A 18 1.86 -19.66 -8.64
CA ASN A 18 2.09 -18.99 -9.94
C ASN A 18 0.94 -18.09 -10.45
N THR A 19 -0.12 -17.87 -9.66
CA THR A 19 -1.20 -16.95 -10.02
C THR A 19 -0.89 -15.57 -9.46
N ARG A 20 -0.92 -14.54 -10.30
CA ARG A 20 -0.67 -13.16 -9.90
C ARG A 20 -1.86 -12.60 -9.10
N LEU A 21 -1.57 -12.06 -7.93
CA LEU A 21 -2.51 -11.47 -7.00
C LEU A 21 -2.17 -10.01 -6.73
N THR A 22 -3.18 -9.24 -6.32
CA THR A 22 -2.99 -7.93 -5.71
C THR A 22 -2.92 -8.13 -4.20
N ILE A 23 -1.86 -7.63 -3.59
CA ILE A 23 -1.60 -7.75 -2.15
C ILE A 23 -1.70 -6.35 -1.56
N LEU A 24 -2.47 -6.26 -0.50
CA LEU A 24 -2.64 -5.04 0.27
C LEU A 24 -1.83 -5.20 1.54
N ILE A 25 -0.90 -4.29 1.76
CA ILE A 25 -0.06 -4.23 2.95
C ILE A 25 -0.59 -3.07 3.77
N ASP A 26 -1.20 -3.41 4.90
CA ASP A 26 -1.76 -2.45 5.86
C ASP A 26 -0.94 -2.48 7.15
N SER A 27 -0.62 -1.33 7.73
CA SER A 27 0.09 -1.28 9.03
C SER A 27 -0.81 -1.52 10.24
N GLY A 28 -2.14 -1.57 10.06
CA GLY A 28 -3.11 -1.86 11.13
C GLY A 28 -3.45 -3.33 11.36
N SER A 29 -3.06 -4.24 10.45
CA SER A 29 -3.49 -5.64 10.50
C SER A 29 -2.46 -6.54 11.21
N THR A 30 -2.88 -7.28 12.23
CA THR A 30 -2.00 -8.23 12.96
C THR A 30 -1.79 -9.57 12.25
N HIS A 31 -2.60 -9.85 11.23
CA HIS A 31 -2.61 -11.12 10.50
C HIS A 31 -2.76 -10.87 8.99
N ASN A 32 -2.31 -11.84 8.19
CA ASN A 32 -2.53 -11.82 6.75
C ASN A 32 -3.89 -12.43 6.42
N PHE A 33 -4.58 -11.86 5.43
CA PHE A 33 -5.88 -12.34 4.99
C PHE A 33 -5.92 -12.66 3.51
N LEU A 34 -6.69 -13.69 3.17
CA LEU A 34 -7.02 -14.04 1.81
C LEU A 34 -8.53 -14.08 1.66
N GLN A 35 -9.04 -13.52 0.57
CA GLN A 35 -10.47 -13.60 0.25
C GLN A 35 -10.84 -15.07 0.00
N ALA A 36 -11.96 -15.53 0.56
CA ALA A 36 -12.42 -16.93 0.42
C ALA A 36 -12.45 -17.41 -1.04
N ARG A 37 -12.94 -16.55 -1.97
CA ARG A 37 -12.95 -16.86 -3.40
C ARG A 37 -11.56 -17.12 -4.00
N VAL A 38 -10.53 -16.44 -3.49
CA VAL A 38 -9.15 -16.61 -3.97
C VAL A 38 -8.58 -17.92 -3.45
N ALA A 39 -8.83 -18.26 -2.18
CA ALA A 39 -8.43 -19.56 -1.62
C ALA A 39 -9.06 -20.73 -2.40
N GLN A 40 -10.37 -20.62 -2.71
CA GLN A 40 -11.09 -21.59 -3.53
C GLN A 40 -10.54 -21.67 -4.96
N PHE A 41 -10.36 -20.53 -5.63
CA PHE A 41 -9.81 -20.47 -6.99
C PHE A 41 -8.42 -21.11 -7.10
N LEU A 42 -7.56 -20.89 -6.10
CA LEU A 42 -6.20 -21.44 -6.04
C LEU A 42 -6.15 -22.87 -5.47
N ASN A 43 -7.29 -23.43 -5.09
CA ASN A 43 -7.40 -24.73 -4.43
C ASN A 43 -6.40 -24.86 -3.26
N LEU A 44 -6.33 -23.84 -2.39
CA LEU A 44 -5.45 -23.84 -1.23
C LEU A 44 -6.03 -24.76 -0.14
N PRO A 45 -5.18 -25.45 0.64
CA PRO A 45 -5.64 -26.18 1.82
C PRO A 45 -6.23 -25.18 2.82
N VAL A 46 -7.47 -25.42 3.26
CA VAL A 46 -8.18 -24.59 4.24
C VAL A 46 -8.41 -25.43 5.49
N GLU A 47 -7.98 -24.91 6.62
CA GLU A 47 -8.14 -25.53 7.94
C GLU A 47 -9.04 -24.66 8.82
N THR A 48 -9.95 -25.32 9.53
CA THR A 48 -10.79 -24.66 10.53
C THR A 48 -9.94 -24.32 11.76
N THR A 49 -10.04 -23.10 12.24
CA THR A 49 -9.37 -22.63 13.45
C THR A 49 -10.38 -22.16 14.48
N ARG A 50 -9.93 -22.01 15.73
CA ARG A 50 -10.71 -21.27 16.73
C ARG A 50 -11.02 -19.87 16.19
N PRO A 51 -12.23 -19.33 16.45
CA PRO A 51 -12.61 -18.01 15.96
C PRO A 51 -11.56 -16.96 16.33
N LEU A 52 -10.94 -16.39 15.31
CA LEU A 52 -9.95 -15.34 15.44
C LEU A 52 -10.62 -14.02 15.06
N ARG A 53 -10.66 -13.08 16.02
CA ARG A 53 -11.15 -11.73 15.79
C ARG A 53 -9.99 -10.82 15.49
N VAL A 54 -9.96 -10.23 14.31
CA VAL A 54 -8.84 -9.37 13.89
C VAL A 54 -9.30 -7.99 13.51
N LEU A 55 -8.70 -7.00 14.15
CA LEU A 55 -8.83 -5.60 13.76
C LEU A 55 -8.10 -5.38 12.43
N ILE A 56 -8.79 -4.78 11.46
CA ILE A 56 -8.24 -4.39 10.16
C ILE A 56 -8.13 -2.87 10.04
N GLY A 57 -7.37 -2.35 9.08
CA GLY A 57 -6.99 -0.93 8.97
C GLY A 57 -8.08 0.15 8.93
N ASN A 58 -9.39 -0.18 8.88
CA ASN A 58 -10.49 0.79 9.10
C ASN A 58 -11.07 0.72 10.52
N GLY A 59 -10.48 -0.06 11.43
CA GLY A 59 -11.04 -0.30 12.75
C GLY A 59 -12.21 -1.30 12.78
N SER A 60 -12.58 -1.93 11.66
CA SER A 60 -13.53 -3.05 11.67
C SER A 60 -12.88 -4.32 12.21
N VAL A 61 -13.69 -5.23 12.76
CA VAL A 61 -13.23 -6.54 13.22
C VAL A 61 -13.70 -7.60 12.23
N LEU A 62 -12.76 -8.40 11.73
CA LEU A 62 -13.05 -9.59 10.94
C LEU A 62 -13.08 -10.82 11.84
N ASP A 63 -14.18 -11.57 11.78
CA ASP A 63 -14.30 -12.89 12.38
C ASP A 63 -13.80 -13.94 11.38
N CYS A 64 -12.63 -14.52 11.67
CA CYS A 64 -12.02 -15.57 10.84
C CYS A 64 -12.06 -16.90 11.60
N ASN A 65 -12.79 -17.88 11.07
CA ASN A 65 -12.84 -19.26 11.61
C ASN A 65 -12.08 -20.26 10.73
N GLN A 66 -11.44 -19.80 9.66
CA GLN A 66 -10.71 -20.60 8.70
C GLN A 66 -9.39 -19.92 8.32
N HIS A 67 -8.37 -20.72 8.01
CA HIS A 67 -7.08 -20.22 7.53
C HIS A 67 -6.42 -21.18 6.53
N CYS A 68 -5.49 -20.66 5.73
CA CYS A 68 -4.57 -21.43 4.90
C CYS A 68 -3.17 -21.37 5.53
N PRO A 69 -2.69 -22.45 6.19
CA PRO A 69 -1.34 -22.49 6.73
C PRO A 69 -0.29 -22.61 5.63
N ASP A 70 0.93 -22.18 5.93
CA ASP A 70 2.15 -22.39 5.13
C ASP A 70 2.02 -22.10 3.61
N THR A 71 1.19 -21.13 3.27
CA THR A 71 0.96 -20.75 1.88
C THR A 71 2.16 -19.97 1.36
N GLN A 72 2.79 -20.46 0.31
CA GLN A 72 3.93 -19.81 -0.32
C GLN A 72 3.49 -18.56 -1.09
N LEU A 73 3.76 -17.41 -0.51
CA LEU A 73 3.56 -16.11 -1.14
C LEU A 73 4.89 -15.62 -1.71
N SER A 74 4.90 -15.30 -3.00
CA SER A 74 6.06 -14.68 -3.63
C SER A 74 5.82 -13.21 -3.98
N ILE A 75 6.75 -12.34 -3.58
CA ILE A 75 6.77 -10.92 -3.91
C ILE A 75 8.14 -10.60 -4.50
N GLN A 76 8.18 -9.95 -5.66
CA GLN A 76 9.43 -9.53 -6.32
C GLN A 76 10.47 -10.67 -6.48
N GLY A 77 10.01 -11.91 -6.72
CA GLY A 77 10.89 -13.07 -6.91
C GLY A 77 11.39 -13.73 -5.61
N HIS A 78 10.95 -13.25 -4.45
CA HIS A 78 11.24 -13.86 -3.15
C HIS A 78 9.99 -14.56 -2.62
N SER A 79 10.11 -15.83 -2.23
CA SER A 79 9.01 -16.61 -1.66
C SER A 79 9.17 -16.73 -0.15
N PHE A 80 8.08 -16.55 0.57
CA PHE A 80 8.03 -16.75 2.01
C PHE A 80 6.75 -17.53 2.39
N PRO A 81 6.85 -18.48 3.33
CA PRO A 81 5.68 -19.16 3.86
C PRO A 81 4.89 -18.17 4.71
N SER A 82 3.57 -18.16 4.55
CA SER A 82 2.69 -17.33 5.36
C SER A 82 1.35 -18.01 5.61
N THR A 83 0.78 -17.72 6.76
CA THR A 83 -0.56 -18.17 7.14
C THR A 83 -1.56 -17.07 6.83
N PHE A 84 -2.61 -17.40 6.08
CA PHE A 84 -3.68 -16.46 5.73
C PHE A 84 -5.00 -16.83 6.39
N GLY A 85 -5.57 -15.93 7.19
CA GLY A 85 -6.96 -16.03 7.62
C GLY A 85 -7.91 -15.85 6.42
N ILE A 86 -8.97 -16.65 6.36
CA ILE A 86 -9.96 -16.54 5.28
C ILE A 86 -11.02 -15.52 5.67
N ASN A 87 -11.06 -14.41 4.92
CA ASN A 87 -12.07 -13.38 5.10
C ASN A 87 -13.37 -13.74 4.32
N PRO A 88 -14.54 -13.77 4.98
CA PRO A 88 -15.83 -13.88 4.30
C PRO A 88 -16.19 -12.58 3.54
N SER A 89 -15.92 -12.61 2.23
CA SER A 89 -16.74 -12.02 1.15
C SER A 89 -16.93 -10.50 1.01
N GLN A 90 -16.37 -9.60 1.82
CA GLN A 90 -16.49 -8.14 1.56
C GLN A 90 -15.24 -7.50 0.91
N VAL A 91 -15.48 -6.75 -0.17
CA VAL A 91 -14.51 -5.81 -0.77
C VAL A 91 -14.50 -4.54 0.10
N TYR A 92 -13.33 -4.16 0.58
CA TYR A 92 -13.16 -3.06 1.54
C TYR A 92 -13.35 -1.68 0.88
N ASN A 93 -14.03 -0.76 1.57
CA ASN A 93 -14.28 0.62 1.13
C ASN A 93 -13.37 1.62 1.89
N TYR A 94 -12.36 2.17 1.21
CA TYR A 94 -11.32 3.03 1.80
C TYR A 94 -11.75 4.49 2.01
N THR A 95 -12.90 4.89 1.48
CA THR A 95 -13.47 6.25 1.62
C THR A 95 -14.69 6.29 2.53
N ALA A 96 -15.03 5.18 3.19
CA ALA A 96 -16.10 5.18 4.17
C ALA A 96 -15.67 6.00 5.39
N THR A 97 -16.58 6.77 5.97
CA THR A 97 -16.35 7.57 7.19
C THR A 97 -15.76 6.67 8.28
N PRO A 98 -14.52 6.89 8.75
CA PRO A 98 -13.95 6.03 9.77
C PRO A 98 -14.71 6.20 11.09
N PRO A 99 -14.99 5.13 11.84
CA PRO A 99 -15.29 5.26 13.26
C PRO A 99 -14.10 5.95 13.94
N VAL A 100 -14.39 6.86 14.88
CA VAL A 100 -13.44 7.80 15.52
C VAL A 100 -12.43 7.11 16.47
N VAL A 101 -12.04 5.86 16.22
CA VAL A 101 -11.26 5.02 17.15
C VAL A 101 -10.09 4.33 16.44
N ALA A 102 -9.12 5.10 15.95
CA ALA A 102 -7.81 4.57 15.52
C ALA A 102 -6.73 5.17 16.42
N SER A 103 -6.70 4.73 17.68
CA SER A 103 -5.80 5.23 18.72
C SER A 103 -4.77 4.18 19.09
N GLN A 104 -3.80 3.95 18.21
CA GLN A 104 -2.43 3.54 18.53
C GLN A 104 -1.69 3.13 17.25
N THR A 105 -0.67 3.90 16.88
CA THR A 105 0.38 3.48 15.94
C THR A 105 1.65 3.14 16.71
N THR A 106 2.51 2.30 16.13
CA THR A 106 3.84 2.01 16.67
C THR A 106 4.91 2.69 15.81
N ASN A 107 6.03 3.09 16.42
CA ASN A 107 7.15 3.65 15.68
C ASN A 107 7.86 2.53 14.90
N ASP A 108 7.91 2.65 13.58
CA ASP A 108 8.69 1.77 12.70
C ASP A 108 9.37 2.58 11.59
N THR A 109 10.44 2.05 11.02
CA THR A 109 11.21 2.66 9.93
C THR A 109 11.40 1.64 8.82
N LYS A 110 10.60 1.76 7.75
CA LYS A 110 10.67 0.88 6.58
C LYS A 110 11.07 1.65 5.32
N ALA A 111 11.84 0.98 4.46
CA ALA A 111 12.24 1.48 3.15
C ALA A 111 11.78 0.52 2.05
N TYR A 112 11.27 1.06 0.94
CA TYR A 112 10.86 0.31 -0.23
C TYR A 112 12.00 0.26 -1.26
N ARG A 113 12.46 -0.95 -1.58
CA ARG A 113 13.56 -1.15 -2.53
C ARG A 113 13.04 -1.07 -3.96
N LEU A 114 13.73 -0.30 -4.79
CA LEU A 114 13.47 -0.13 -6.20
C LEU A 114 14.65 -0.66 -7.00
N ALA A 115 14.34 -1.40 -8.07
CA ALA A 115 15.34 -1.79 -9.04
C ALA A 115 15.82 -0.55 -9.80
N PHE A 116 17.13 -0.44 -10.00
CA PHE A 116 17.71 0.64 -10.78
C PHE A 116 17.08 0.70 -12.17
N ASN A 117 16.82 1.90 -12.65
CA ASN A 117 16.25 2.19 -13.96
C ASN A 117 14.83 1.62 -14.19
N SER A 118 14.17 1.11 -13.15
CA SER A 118 12.77 0.67 -13.24
C SER A 118 11.83 1.87 -13.35
N THR A 119 10.76 1.72 -14.12
CA THR A 119 9.65 2.67 -14.11
C THR A 119 8.74 2.33 -12.94
N VAL A 120 8.62 3.26 -12.01
CA VAL A 120 7.79 3.12 -10.81
C VAL A 120 6.47 3.82 -11.07
N HIS A 121 5.36 3.12 -10.81
CA HIS A 121 4.02 3.70 -10.87
C HIS A 121 3.43 3.71 -9.47
N VAL A 122 3.19 4.90 -8.95
CA VAL A 122 2.66 5.12 -7.61
C VAL A 122 1.23 5.61 -7.73
N VAL A 123 0.33 5.02 -6.96
CA VAL A 123 -1.02 5.52 -6.74
C VAL A 123 -1.17 5.79 -5.26
N LEU A 124 -1.51 7.04 -4.92
CA LEU A 124 -1.80 7.45 -3.55
C LEU A 124 -3.30 7.69 -3.43
N GLN A 125 -3.88 7.17 -2.35
CA GLN A 125 -5.28 7.33 -2.01
C GLN A 125 -5.35 8.11 -0.69
N ASP A 126 -6.00 9.27 -0.72
CA ASP A 126 -6.50 9.90 0.50
C ASP A 126 -7.81 9.21 0.91
N THR A 127 -7.89 8.80 2.18
CA THR A 127 -9.06 8.14 2.76
C THR A 127 -10.07 9.13 3.33
N GLY A 128 -9.72 10.42 3.43
CA GLY A 128 -10.58 11.44 4.03
C GLY A 128 -10.79 11.26 5.54
N ALA A 129 -9.92 10.48 6.21
CA ALA A 129 -10.12 10.02 7.57
C ALA A 129 -9.94 11.12 8.63
N ILE A 130 -9.19 12.19 8.34
CA ILE A 130 -8.83 13.22 9.32
C ILE A 130 -8.87 14.59 8.63
N ALA A 131 -10.07 15.17 8.60
CA ALA A 131 -10.41 16.46 8.01
C ALA A 131 -10.16 16.59 6.49
N PRO A 132 -11.08 17.23 5.74
CA PRO A 132 -10.93 17.37 4.30
C PRO A 132 -9.80 18.36 3.96
N LYS A 133 -8.59 17.87 3.70
CA LYS A 133 -7.45 18.71 3.31
C LYS A 133 -6.65 18.03 2.21
N SER A 134 -6.28 18.79 1.18
CA SER A 134 -5.31 18.30 0.20
C SER A 134 -3.98 18.02 0.90
N LEU A 135 -3.43 16.84 0.64
CA LEU A 135 -2.16 16.39 1.23
C LEU A 135 -1.04 16.58 0.19
N PRO A 136 -0.23 17.64 0.28
CA PRO A 136 0.93 17.80 -0.58
C PRO A 136 1.93 16.71 -0.22
N VAL A 137 2.35 15.92 -1.20
CA VAL A 137 3.41 14.92 -1.06
C VAL A 137 4.61 15.31 -1.90
N HIS A 138 5.80 15.04 -1.38
CA HIS A 138 7.08 15.41 -1.98
C HIS A 138 8.01 14.20 -2.05
N LEU A 139 8.69 14.04 -3.20
CA LEU A 139 9.69 13.01 -3.42
C LEU A 139 11.06 13.65 -3.62
N HIS A 140 12.01 13.28 -2.77
CA HIS A 140 13.40 13.68 -2.92
C HIS A 140 14.08 12.93 -4.06
N GLY A 141 15.05 13.55 -4.72
CA GLY A 141 15.91 12.91 -5.72
C GLY A 141 15.27 12.65 -7.09
N PHE A 142 13.96 12.90 -7.23
CA PHE A 142 13.21 12.69 -8.47
C PHE A 142 12.20 13.79 -8.72
N ASN A 143 12.01 14.12 -9.99
CA ASN A 143 10.71 14.57 -10.45
C ASN A 143 9.89 13.35 -10.88
N PHE A 144 8.56 13.51 -10.91
CA PHE A 144 7.62 12.51 -11.37
C PHE A 144 6.58 13.13 -12.32
N SER A 145 6.14 12.32 -13.28
CA SER A 145 5.07 12.64 -14.21
C SER A 145 3.71 12.27 -13.59
N VAL A 146 2.84 13.25 -13.37
CA VAL A 146 1.48 13.02 -12.88
C VAL A 146 0.61 12.57 -14.05
N VAL A 147 0.17 11.31 -13.99
CA VAL A 147 -0.57 10.67 -15.09
C VAL A 147 -2.07 10.65 -14.86
N GLY A 148 -2.55 10.87 -13.64
CA GLY A 148 -3.98 10.98 -13.38
C GLY A 148 -4.29 11.37 -11.94
N SER A 149 -5.48 11.92 -11.72
CA SER A 149 -6.03 12.19 -10.40
C SER A 149 -7.54 12.09 -10.44
N GLY A 150 -8.16 11.94 -9.28
CA GLY A 150 -9.62 11.87 -9.18
C GLY A 150 -10.10 11.98 -7.74
N VAL A 151 -11.42 12.06 -7.59
CA VAL A 151 -12.12 12.00 -6.29
C VAL A 151 -12.66 10.59 -6.10
N GLY A 152 -12.80 10.15 -4.85
CA GLY A 152 -13.25 8.81 -4.49
C GLY A 152 -12.13 7.77 -4.50
N ASN A 153 -12.51 6.50 -4.52
CA ASN A 153 -11.56 5.39 -4.55
C ASN A 153 -10.98 5.19 -5.95
N TYR A 154 -9.66 5.01 -6.04
CA TYR A 154 -9.01 4.58 -7.27
C TYR A 154 -9.46 3.17 -7.70
N ASP A 155 -10.01 3.06 -8.91
CA ASP A 155 -10.30 1.81 -9.59
C ASP A 155 -9.32 1.57 -10.75
N PRO A 156 -8.43 0.57 -10.65
CA PRO A 156 -7.44 0.29 -11.70
C PRO A 156 -8.06 -0.13 -13.03
N LYS A 157 -9.31 -0.61 -13.07
CA LYS A 157 -9.96 -1.06 -14.32
C LYS A 157 -10.49 0.10 -15.15
N THR A 158 -10.94 1.16 -14.48
CA THR A 158 -11.63 2.28 -15.12
C THR A 158 -10.75 3.52 -15.18
N ASN A 159 -10.01 3.84 -14.12
CA ASN A 159 -9.24 5.08 -14.06
C ASN A 159 -7.96 5.06 -14.91
N GLN A 160 -7.34 3.89 -15.14
CA GLN A 160 -6.13 3.79 -15.96
C GLN A 160 -6.35 4.19 -17.42
N ASN A 161 -7.57 4.01 -17.93
CA ASN A 161 -7.93 4.37 -19.30
C ASN A 161 -7.91 5.89 -19.52
N ASN A 162 -8.00 6.67 -18.44
CA ASN A 162 -8.05 8.13 -18.47
C ASN A 162 -6.69 8.76 -18.12
N PHE A 163 -5.61 7.98 -18.10
CA PHE A 163 -4.29 8.53 -17.79
C PHE A 163 -3.77 9.40 -18.93
N ASN A 164 -3.25 10.58 -18.60
CA ASN A 164 -2.43 11.34 -19.53
C ASN A 164 -1.05 10.67 -19.63
N LEU A 165 -0.81 10.00 -20.76
CA LEU A 165 0.46 9.33 -21.08
C LEU A 165 1.22 10.00 -22.23
N VAL A 166 0.72 11.14 -22.73
CA VAL A 166 1.31 11.87 -23.87
C VAL A 166 2.17 13.02 -23.35
N ASP A 167 1.61 13.88 -22.51
CA ASP A 167 2.25 15.09 -21.99
C ASP A 167 1.93 15.32 -20.49
N PRO A 168 2.18 14.34 -19.62
CA PRO A 168 1.90 14.47 -18.20
C PRO A 168 2.75 15.58 -17.56
N VAL A 169 2.14 16.32 -16.63
CA VAL A 169 2.85 17.37 -15.89
C VAL A 169 3.90 16.73 -14.99
N GLU A 170 5.15 17.18 -15.13
CA GLU A 170 6.27 16.73 -14.30
C GLU A 170 6.47 17.69 -13.11
N ARG A 171 6.50 17.15 -11.88
CA ARG A 171 6.78 17.89 -10.64
C ARG A 171 7.45 16.97 -9.61
N ASN A 172 8.01 17.55 -8.55
CA ASN A 172 8.53 16.81 -7.38
C ASN A 172 7.59 16.88 -6.17
N THR A 173 6.55 17.71 -6.25
CA THR A 173 5.57 17.92 -5.18
C THR A 173 4.18 18.06 -5.79
N ILE A 174 3.19 17.38 -5.21
CA ILE A 174 1.81 17.45 -5.70
C ILE A 174 0.80 17.25 -4.58
N GLY A 175 -0.33 17.96 -4.65
CA GLY A 175 -1.45 17.76 -3.74
C GLY A 175 -2.25 16.53 -4.11
N VAL A 176 -2.42 15.60 -3.16
CA VAL A 176 -3.45 14.56 -3.26
C VAL A 176 -4.82 15.23 -3.03
N PRO A 177 -5.81 15.02 -3.92
CA PRO A 177 -7.16 15.52 -3.71
C PRO A 177 -7.78 14.95 -2.44
N THR A 178 -8.52 15.78 -1.72
CA THR A 178 -9.26 15.36 -0.53
C THR A 178 -10.22 14.20 -0.85
N GLY A 179 -10.13 13.10 -0.11
CA GLY A 179 -10.95 11.89 -0.31
C GLY A 179 -10.80 11.31 -1.72
N GLY A 180 -9.66 11.56 -2.36
CA GLY A 180 -9.40 11.22 -3.75
C GLY A 180 -8.07 10.51 -3.93
N TRP A 181 -7.59 10.46 -5.17
CA TRP A 181 -6.36 9.77 -5.51
C TRP A 181 -5.52 10.54 -6.51
N ILE A 182 -4.24 10.23 -6.53
CA ILE A 182 -3.31 10.68 -7.55
C ILE A 182 -2.42 9.53 -8.00
N ALA A 183 -2.16 9.46 -9.29
CA ALA A 183 -1.26 8.50 -9.91
C ALA A 183 -0.12 9.25 -10.59
N PHE A 184 1.12 8.86 -10.28
CA PHE A 184 2.31 9.40 -10.92
C PHE A 184 3.31 8.30 -11.26
N ARG A 185 4.25 8.65 -12.15
CA ARG A 185 5.35 7.77 -12.57
C ARG A 185 6.68 8.48 -12.46
N PHE A 186 7.71 7.75 -12.06
CA PHE A 186 9.09 8.21 -12.16
C PHE A 186 9.99 7.05 -12.56
N ARG A 187 11.19 7.37 -13.05
CA ARG A 187 12.23 6.39 -13.33
C ARG A 187 13.18 6.35 -12.13
N ALA A 188 13.43 5.17 -11.58
CA ALA A 188 14.34 4.97 -10.46
C ALA A 188 15.80 4.93 -10.94
N ASP A 189 16.26 5.98 -11.62
CA ASP A 189 17.60 6.10 -12.23
C ASP A 189 18.61 6.88 -11.39
N ASN A 190 18.21 7.31 -10.18
CA ASN A 190 19.08 7.97 -9.23
C ASN A 190 19.33 7.04 -8.02
N PRO A 191 20.47 6.32 -7.96
CA PRO A 191 20.78 5.41 -6.86
C PRO A 191 20.94 6.18 -5.55
N GLY A 192 20.32 5.70 -4.48
CA GLY A 192 20.34 6.40 -3.20
C GLY A 192 19.17 6.05 -2.28
N VAL A 193 19.06 6.83 -1.20
CA VAL A 193 18.01 6.73 -0.20
C VAL A 193 17.18 8.02 -0.29
N TRP A 194 15.93 7.89 -0.74
CA TRP A 194 15.10 9.03 -1.12
C TRP A 194 13.86 9.12 -0.25
N PHE A 195 13.71 10.25 0.41
CA PHE A 195 12.60 10.50 1.32
C PHE A 195 11.34 10.88 0.53
N PHE A 196 10.23 10.20 0.82
CA PHE A 196 8.92 10.50 0.25
C PHE A 196 7.95 10.79 1.38
N HIS A 197 7.40 12.00 1.45
CA HIS A 197 6.65 12.43 2.63
C HIS A 197 5.60 13.49 2.32
N CYS A 198 4.64 13.68 3.23
CA CYS A 198 3.77 14.85 3.17
C CYS A 198 4.59 16.12 3.44
N HIS A 199 4.30 17.22 2.74
CA HIS A 199 5.00 18.49 2.92
C HIS A 199 4.40 19.37 4.05
N PHE A 200 3.48 18.82 4.86
CA PHE A 200 3.08 19.40 6.13
C PHE A 200 3.88 18.75 7.26
N GLU A 201 4.63 19.55 8.01
CA GLU A 201 5.54 19.08 9.07
C GLU A 201 4.85 18.20 10.13
N VAL A 202 3.62 18.57 10.52
CA VAL A 202 2.80 17.79 11.45
C VAL A 202 2.43 16.39 10.92
N HIS A 203 2.33 16.22 9.60
CA HIS A 203 2.09 14.91 8.98
C HIS A 203 3.40 14.12 8.83
N ILE A 204 4.54 14.77 8.61
CA ILE A 204 5.86 14.11 8.61
C ILE A 204 6.13 13.51 9.99
N THR A 205 5.99 14.31 11.04
CA THR A 205 6.20 13.87 12.43
C THR A 205 5.19 12.80 12.83
N GLY A 206 3.94 12.93 12.38
CA GLY A 206 2.87 11.93 12.56
C GLY A 206 3.03 10.61 11.79
N GLY A 207 4.02 10.50 10.89
CA GLY A 207 4.36 9.23 10.24
C GLY A 207 4.00 9.12 8.75
N LEU A 208 3.44 10.15 8.13
CA LEU A 208 3.16 10.18 6.68
C LEU A 208 4.45 10.44 5.89
N LYS A 209 5.32 9.45 5.92
CA LYS A 209 6.66 9.44 5.34
C LYS A 209 7.09 8.00 5.04
N MET A 210 7.87 7.83 3.99
CA MET A 210 8.50 6.57 3.63
C MET A 210 9.84 6.85 2.93
N ILE A 211 10.61 5.80 2.72
CA ILE A 211 11.92 5.87 2.06
C ILE A 211 11.88 4.97 0.82
N PHE A 212 12.36 5.47 -0.31
CA PHE A 212 12.71 4.67 -1.47
C PHE A 212 14.22 4.39 -1.48
N LEU A 213 14.62 3.13 -1.58
CA LEU A 213 16.02 2.72 -1.73
C LEU A 213 16.25 2.27 -3.17
N VAL A 214 17.04 3.01 -3.93
CA VAL A 214 17.42 2.68 -5.31
C VAL A 214 18.84 2.14 -5.30
N HIS A 215 19.00 0.85 -5.64
CA HIS A 215 20.32 0.23 -5.73
C HIS A 215 21.09 0.71 -6.96
N THR A 216 22.42 0.60 -6.94
CA THR A 216 23.22 0.68 -8.18
C THR A 216 23.19 -0.68 -8.88
N ASN A 217 23.29 -0.70 -10.21
CA ASN A 217 23.43 -1.95 -10.99
C ASN A 217 24.74 -2.73 -10.71
N LYS A 218 25.60 -2.26 -9.80
CA LYS A 218 26.77 -3.00 -9.35
C LYS A 218 26.32 -4.01 -8.29
N GLY A 219 26.55 -5.30 -8.59
CA GLY A 219 26.00 -6.47 -7.93
C GLY A 219 25.77 -6.38 -6.42
N ARG A 220 24.71 -7.08 -5.98
CA ARG A 220 24.39 -7.36 -4.57
C ARG A 220 25.67 -7.47 -3.72
N PRO A 221 25.86 -6.64 -2.68
CA PRO A 221 26.70 -7.07 -1.57
C PRO A 221 25.96 -8.25 -0.93
N SER A 222 26.57 -9.43 -1.01
CA SER A 222 26.19 -10.57 -0.19
C SER A 222 26.45 -10.18 1.27
N TYR A 223 25.39 -9.89 2.01
CA TYR A 223 25.46 -9.98 3.46
C TYR A 223 25.06 -11.40 3.83
N ALA A 224 26.07 -12.17 4.23
CA ALA A 224 25.95 -13.43 4.94
C ALA A 224 25.34 -13.20 6.33
#